data_AF-A0A5S4GQC0-F1
#
_entry.id   AF-A0A5S4GQC0-F1
#
_cell.length_a   1.000
_cell.length_b   1.000
_cell.length_c   1.000
_cell.angle_alpha   90.00
_cell.angle_beta   90.00
_cell.angle_gamma   90.00
#
_symmetry.space_group_name_H-M   'P 1'
#
loop_
_entity.id
_entity.type
_entity.pdbx_description
1 polymer ?
#
loop_
_entity_poly.entity_id
_entity_poly.type
_entity_poly.pdbx_seq_one_letter_code
_entity_poly.pdbx_strand_id
1 'polypeptide(L)'
;MNLPAIAAALAAAVFFALAATLQHHAAYHEVVHRLLDVRLLWRLLHHRLWVGGQFIDLIGLGLHITALHIGTLVLVQPVMISGLLLSVPMEAALDRRRPRRRDLTGVALATAGLAAFLVAADPSAGTSRPTGTAWFVSGGVVGLAVAGLLVLSHRTRRGPLSGACVGLATGALYGFSAALLKTCADLLTTHPLSLPLHWQMYALLGTSAIGMQLNQSAFQHSGPPRRCWRLRLLVLSRSRSLCHVTG
;
A
#
# COMPACT_ATOMS: atom_id res chain seq x y z
N MET A 1 20.13 -16.13 -17.59
CA MET A 1 19.29 -15.00 -17.16
C MET A 1 17.86 -15.32 -17.57
N ASN A 2 16.94 -15.48 -16.62
CA ASN A 2 15.60 -16.01 -16.90
C ASN A 2 14.70 -14.87 -17.38
N LEU A 3 14.75 -14.55 -18.68
CA LEU A 3 13.85 -13.60 -19.36
C LEU A 3 12.37 -13.72 -18.92
N PRO A 4 11.78 -14.93 -18.82
CA PRO A 4 10.38 -15.06 -18.40
C PRO A 4 10.14 -14.61 -16.95
N ALA A 5 11.10 -14.79 -16.04
CA ALA A 5 10.97 -14.34 -14.65
C ALA A 5 11.00 -12.80 -14.56
N ILE A 6 11.85 -12.15 -15.36
CA ILE A 6 11.93 -10.69 -15.44
C ILE A 6 10.63 -10.12 -16.03
N ALA A 7 10.12 -10.72 -17.11
CA ALA A 7 8.86 -10.31 -17.73
C ALA A 7 7.67 -10.45 -16.76
N ALA A 8 7.59 -11.57 -16.04
CA ALA A 8 6.55 -11.80 -15.03
C ALA A 8 6.65 -10.80 -13.85
N ALA A 9 7.86 -10.49 -13.39
CA ALA A 9 8.07 -9.50 -12.32
C ALA A 9 7.70 -8.07 -12.75
N LEU A 10 8.05 -7.68 -13.99
CA LEU A 10 7.64 -6.38 -14.55
C LEU A 10 6.13 -6.29 -14.74
N ALA A 11 5.51 -7.36 -15.24
CA ALA A 11 4.05 -7.42 -15.34
C ALA A 11 3.42 -7.27 -13.95
N ALA A 12 3.85 -8.04 -12.95
CA ALA A 12 3.36 -7.92 -11.58
C ALA A 12 3.45 -6.49 -11.04
N ALA A 13 4.58 -5.81 -11.26
CA ALA A 13 4.76 -4.42 -10.86
C ALA A 13 3.75 -3.46 -11.53
N VAL A 14 3.47 -3.65 -12.83
CA VAL A 14 2.46 -2.86 -13.55
C VAL A 14 1.06 -3.10 -13.00
N PHE A 15 0.70 -4.36 -12.72
CA PHE A 15 -0.59 -4.71 -12.13
C PHE A 15 -0.75 -4.07 -10.74
N PHE A 16 0.27 -4.18 -9.86
CA PHE A 16 0.25 -3.53 -8.55
C PHE A 16 0.14 -2.00 -8.64
N ALA A 17 0.87 -1.36 -9.55
CA ALA A 17 0.79 0.08 -9.75
C ALA A 17 -0.61 0.52 -10.25
N LEU A 18 -1.19 -0.23 -11.18
CA LEU A 18 -2.53 0.02 -11.70
C LEU A 18 -3.60 -0.15 -10.61
N ALA A 19 -3.53 -1.24 -9.85
CA ALA A 19 -4.43 -1.52 -8.73
C ALA A 19 -4.36 -0.41 -7.67
N ALA A 20 -3.15 -0.03 -7.25
CA ALA A 20 -2.92 1.06 -6.32
C ALA A 20 -3.55 2.37 -6.82
N THR A 21 -3.41 2.69 -8.11
CA THR A 21 -3.98 3.91 -8.69
C THR A 21 -5.51 3.89 -8.69
N LEU A 22 -6.14 2.77 -9.07
CA LEU A 22 -7.60 2.62 -9.05
C LEU A 22 -8.18 2.69 -7.64
N GLN A 23 -7.52 2.02 -6.69
CA GLN A 23 -7.90 2.05 -5.28
C GLN A 23 -7.74 3.46 -4.70
N HIS A 24 -6.66 4.17 -5.05
CA HIS A 24 -6.43 5.56 -4.62
C HIS A 24 -7.51 6.48 -5.17
N HIS A 25 -7.86 6.36 -6.46
CA HIS A 25 -8.92 7.16 -7.07
C HIS A 25 -10.29 6.92 -6.42
N ALA A 26 -10.63 5.66 -6.14
CA ALA A 26 -11.87 5.31 -5.45
C ALA A 26 -11.92 5.86 -4.02
N ALA A 27 -10.81 5.81 -3.29
CA ALA A 27 -10.73 6.30 -1.92
C ALA A 27 -10.78 7.84 -1.81
N TYR A 28 -10.33 8.55 -2.84
CA TYR A 28 -10.30 10.01 -2.84
C TYR A 28 -11.71 10.65 -2.78
N HIS A 29 -12.74 9.91 -3.20
CA HIS A 29 -14.12 10.40 -3.24
C HIS A 29 -14.90 10.16 -1.94
N GLU A 30 -14.33 9.43 -0.98
CA GLU A 30 -15.01 9.00 0.24
C GLU A 30 -14.57 9.83 1.47
N VAL A 31 -15.51 10.23 2.34
CA VAL A 31 -15.21 11.04 3.53
C VAL A 31 -15.03 10.16 4.77
N VAL A 32 -13.82 10.15 5.34
CA VAL A 32 -13.52 9.40 6.58
C VAL A 32 -13.60 10.31 7.80
N HIS A 33 -14.27 9.83 8.85
CA HIS A 33 -14.52 10.62 10.07
C HIS A 33 -13.62 10.21 11.25
N ARG A 34 -13.05 8.99 11.25
CA ARG A 34 -12.19 8.44 12.30
C ARG A 34 -11.09 7.54 11.73
N LEU A 35 -9.95 7.42 12.43
CA LEU A 35 -9.00 6.34 12.17
C LEU A 35 -9.73 5.00 12.36
N LEU A 36 -9.56 4.06 11.42
CA LEU A 36 -10.23 2.75 11.42
C LEU A 36 -11.76 2.79 11.24
N ASP A 37 -12.28 3.65 10.38
CA ASP A 37 -13.71 3.70 10.06
C ASP A 37 -14.14 2.49 9.21
N VAL A 38 -14.65 1.44 9.87
CA VAL A 38 -15.16 0.21 9.21
C VAL A 38 -16.23 0.49 8.15
N ARG A 39 -16.96 1.61 8.26
CA ARG A 39 -17.97 1.99 7.25
C ARG A 39 -17.32 2.43 5.94
N LEU A 40 -16.08 2.94 5.98
CA LEU A 40 -15.31 3.23 4.78
C LEU A 40 -14.99 1.95 4.03
N LEU A 41 -14.45 0.93 4.72
CA LEU A 41 -14.17 -0.38 4.12
C LEU A 41 -15.42 -0.96 3.46
N TRP A 42 -16.56 -0.89 4.14
CA TRP A 42 -17.84 -1.34 3.58
C TRP A 42 -18.23 -0.59 2.30
N ARG A 43 -18.11 0.75 2.27
CA ARG A 43 -18.39 1.56 1.08
C ARG A 43 -17.43 1.23 -0.07
N LEU A 44 -16.15 1.08 0.22
CA LEU A 44 -15.12 0.73 -0.76
C LEU A 44 -15.35 -0.68 -1.34
N LEU A 45 -15.75 -1.66 -0.53
CA LEU A 45 -16.13 -3.00 -0.98
C LEU A 45 -17.30 -2.99 -1.98
N HIS A 46 -18.14 -1.96 -1.95
CA HIS A 46 -19.24 -1.77 -2.90
C HIS A 46 -18.86 -0.86 -4.09
N HIS A 47 -17.66 -0.27 -4.06
CA HIS A 47 -17.18 0.61 -5.13
C HIS A 47 -16.50 -0.20 -6.22
N ARG A 48 -17.13 -0.30 -7.40
CA ARG A 48 -16.69 -1.14 -8.53
C ARG A 48 -15.22 -0.95 -8.93
N LEU A 49 -14.72 0.29 -8.94
CA LEU A 49 -13.31 0.56 -9.27
C LEU A 49 -12.34 0.03 -8.20
N TRP A 50 -12.75 0.06 -6.93
CA TRP A 50 -11.91 -0.41 -5.83
C TRP A 50 -11.84 -1.94 -5.86
N VAL A 51 -12.99 -2.60 -6.06
CA VAL A 51 -13.04 -4.06 -6.23
C VAL A 51 -12.24 -4.49 -7.47
N GLY A 52 -12.37 -3.76 -8.58
CA GLY A 52 -11.55 -3.97 -9.77
C GLY A 52 -10.05 -3.86 -9.48
N GLY A 53 -9.65 -2.86 -8.70
CA GLY A 53 -8.28 -2.72 -8.19
C GLY A 53 -7.83 -3.94 -7.38
N GLN A 54 -8.65 -4.44 -6.45
CA GLN A 54 -8.33 -5.67 -5.68
C GLN A 54 -8.12 -6.90 -6.58
N PHE A 55 -8.94 -7.08 -7.62
CA PHE A 55 -8.75 -8.18 -8.58
C PHE A 55 -7.44 -8.04 -9.36
N ILE A 56 -7.09 -6.82 -9.77
CA ILE A 56 -5.83 -6.52 -10.46
C ILE A 56 -4.63 -6.80 -9.52
N ASP A 57 -4.73 -6.47 -8.24
CA ASP A 57 -3.72 -6.82 -7.22
C ASP A 57 -3.53 -8.34 -7.09
N LEU A 58 -4.63 -9.11 -7.09
CA LEU A 58 -4.57 -10.56 -7.03
C LEU A 58 -3.88 -11.17 -8.27
N ILE A 59 -4.13 -10.60 -9.45
CA ILE A 59 -3.44 -11.01 -10.68
C ILE A 59 -1.95 -10.68 -10.59
N GLY A 60 -1.60 -9.47 -10.14
CA GLY A 60 -0.23 -9.06 -9.91
C GLY A 60 0.50 -9.97 -8.91
N LEU A 61 -0.19 -10.37 -7.84
CA LEU A 61 0.33 -11.32 -6.86
C LEU A 61 0.56 -12.71 -7.46
N GLY A 62 -0.36 -13.21 -8.28
CA GLY A 62 -0.19 -14.48 -8.99
C GLY A 62 1.04 -14.45 -9.91
N LEU A 63 1.23 -13.37 -10.66
CA LEU A 63 2.40 -13.16 -11.51
C LEU A 63 3.69 -13.05 -10.68
N HIS A 64 3.64 -12.40 -9.52
CA HIS A 64 4.76 -12.27 -8.60
C HIS A 64 5.20 -13.63 -8.03
N ILE A 65 4.25 -14.44 -7.56
CA ILE A 65 4.50 -15.81 -7.07
C ILE A 65 5.08 -16.65 -8.21
N THR A 66 4.54 -16.53 -9.41
CA THR A 66 5.04 -17.23 -10.61
C THR A 66 6.48 -16.82 -10.95
N ALA A 67 6.79 -15.51 -10.86
CA ALA A 67 8.14 -15.00 -11.07
C ALA A 67 9.14 -15.55 -10.04
N LEU A 68 8.72 -15.69 -8.78
CA LEU A 68 9.53 -16.31 -7.72
C LEU A 68 9.70 -17.82 -7.91
N HIS A 69 8.74 -18.49 -8.54
CA HIS A 69 8.84 -19.91 -8.83
C HIS A 69 9.82 -20.19 -9.99
N ILE A 70 9.87 -19.32 -11.00
CA ILE A 70 10.68 -19.50 -12.22
C ILE A 70 12.06 -18.81 -12.11
N GLY A 71 12.18 -17.80 -11.25
CA GLY A 71 13.39 -17.00 -11.04
C GLY A 71 14.00 -17.20 -9.65
N THR A 72 15.23 -16.73 -9.47
CA THR A 72 15.85 -16.67 -8.14
C THR A 72 15.32 -15.46 -7.37
N LEU A 73 15.05 -15.64 -6.07
CA LEU A 73 14.56 -14.61 -5.15
C LEU A 73 15.37 -13.29 -5.25
N VAL A 74 16.69 -13.45 -5.42
CA VAL A 74 17.72 -12.41 -5.57
C VAL A 74 17.48 -11.50 -6.79
N LEU A 75 16.83 -11.99 -7.85
CA LEU A 75 16.54 -11.24 -9.07
C LEU A 75 15.18 -10.53 -9.03
N VAL A 76 14.20 -11.11 -8.33
CA VAL A 76 12.81 -10.61 -8.34
C VAL A 76 12.64 -9.42 -7.38
N GLN A 77 13.28 -9.45 -6.21
CA GLN A 77 13.16 -8.37 -5.22
C GLN A 77 13.65 -7.00 -5.73
N PRO A 78 14.82 -6.87 -6.40
CA PRO A 78 15.27 -5.58 -6.93
C PRO A 78 14.35 -5.00 -8.01
N VAL A 79 13.84 -5.85 -8.93
CA VAL A 79 12.94 -5.44 -10.02
C VAL A 79 11.62 -4.91 -9.46
N MET A 80 11.10 -5.52 -8.40
CA MET A 80 9.85 -5.08 -7.78
C MET A 80 10.01 -3.72 -7.08
N ILE A 81 11.16 -3.46 -6.47
CA ILE A 81 11.51 -2.16 -5.87
C ILE A 81 11.66 -1.10 -6.97
N SER A 82 12.26 -1.44 -8.12
CA SER A 82 12.31 -0.55 -9.29
C SER A 82 10.92 -0.24 -9.86
N GLY A 83 9.99 -1.20 -9.81
CA GLY A 83 8.59 -1.00 -10.17
C GLY A 83 7.84 -0.04 -9.25
N LEU A 84 8.14 -0.05 -7.96
CA LEU A 84 7.55 0.89 -6.99
C LEU A 84 7.96 2.35 -7.29
N LEU A 85 9.19 2.56 -7.78
CA LEU A 85 9.66 3.87 -8.24
C LEU A 85 8.89 4.39 -9.46
N LEU A 86 8.30 3.50 -10.26
CA LEU A 86 7.46 3.85 -11.41
C LEU A 86 6.02 4.23 -11.03
N SER A 87 5.55 3.90 -9.82
CA SER A 87 4.21 4.27 -9.34
C SER A 87 3.96 5.78 -9.39
N VAL A 88 4.92 6.57 -8.94
CA VAL A 88 4.77 8.03 -8.83
C VAL A 88 4.76 8.77 -10.17
N PRO A 89 5.64 8.46 -11.15
CA PRO A 89 5.50 9.04 -12.48
C PRO A 89 4.23 8.54 -13.19
N MET A 90 3.75 7.32 -12.93
CA MET A 90 2.52 6.80 -13.54
C MET A 90 1.27 7.46 -12.97
N GLU A 91 1.21 7.69 -11.65
CA GLU A 91 0.16 8.47 -10.99
C GLU A 91 0.15 9.93 -11.51
N ALA A 92 1.33 10.54 -11.64
CA ALA A 92 1.46 11.88 -12.22
C ALA A 92 1.01 11.94 -13.71
N ALA A 93 1.26 10.87 -14.47
CA ALA A 93 0.83 10.75 -15.86
C ALA A 93 -0.70 10.58 -15.98
N LEU A 94 -1.32 9.77 -15.12
CA LEU A 94 -2.78 9.58 -15.05
C LEU A 94 -3.52 10.88 -14.69
N ASP A 95 -2.96 11.67 -13.77
CA ASP A 95 -3.51 12.98 -13.39
C ASP A 95 -3.12 14.13 -14.34
N ARG A 96 -2.33 13.86 -15.39
CA ARG A 96 -1.76 14.86 -16.32
C ARG A 96 -1.09 16.03 -15.60
N ARG A 97 -0.39 15.77 -14.49
CA ARG A 97 0.32 16.79 -13.69
C ARG A 97 1.80 16.46 -13.57
N ARG A 98 2.64 17.49 -13.38
CA ARG A 98 4.06 17.27 -13.06
C ARG A 98 4.20 16.79 -11.60
N PRO A 99 5.02 15.77 -11.31
CA PRO A 99 5.29 15.32 -9.94
C PRO A 99 5.81 16.48 -9.10
N ARG A 100 5.30 16.67 -7.88
CA ARG A 100 5.83 17.72 -6.99
C ARG A 100 7.14 17.23 -6.39
N ARG A 101 8.09 18.13 -6.16
CA ARG A 101 9.39 17.80 -5.54
C ARG A 101 9.24 17.07 -4.20
N ARG A 102 8.24 17.42 -3.39
CA ARG A 102 7.94 16.75 -2.12
C ARG A 102 7.57 15.28 -2.28
N ASP A 103 6.82 14.94 -3.32
CA ASP A 103 6.39 13.57 -3.59
C ASP A 103 7.62 12.73 -4.00
N LEU A 104 8.48 13.29 -4.86
CA LEU A 104 9.76 12.67 -5.24
C LEU A 104 10.70 12.47 -4.03
N THR A 105 10.77 13.43 -3.11
CA THR A 105 11.57 13.28 -1.88
C THR A 105 11.02 12.16 -0.99
N GLY A 106 9.70 12.04 -0.86
CA GLY A 106 9.06 10.95 -0.11
C GLY A 106 9.40 9.58 -0.69
N VAL A 107 9.33 9.44 -2.02
CA VAL A 107 9.74 8.22 -2.73
C VAL A 107 11.21 7.89 -2.50
N ALA A 108 12.09 8.87 -2.65
CA ALA A 108 13.53 8.68 -2.46
C ALA A 108 13.84 8.23 -1.03
N LEU A 109 13.23 8.85 -0.02
CA LEU A 109 13.40 8.47 1.39
C LEU A 109 12.86 7.07 1.68
N ALA A 110 11.68 6.73 1.15
CA ALA A 110 11.10 5.40 1.31
C ALA A 110 12.01 4.32 0.68
N THR A 111 12.53 4.60 -0.51
CA THR A 111 13.44 3.69 -1.23
C THR A 111 14.76 3.52 -0.50
N ALA A 112 15.34 4.62 0.00
CA ALA A 112 16.57 4.57 0.79
C ALA A 112 16.37 3.81 2.11
N GLY A 113 15.25 4.04 2.80
CA GLY A 113 14.90 3.31 4.03
C GLY A 113 14.72 1.82 3.79
N LEU A 114 14.06 1.43 2.70
CA LEU A 114 13.92 0.03 2.31
C LEU A 114 15.27 -0.61 1.98
N ALA A 115 16.13 0.07 1.21
CA ALA A 115 17.47 -0.41 0.90
C ALA A 115 18.31 -0.61 2.17
N ALA A 116 18.30 0.36 3.08
CA ALA A 116 19.00 0.26 4.36
C ALA A 116 18.45 -0.88 5.23
N PHE A 117 17.13 -1.05 5.28
CA PHE A 117 16.49 -2.16 5.97
C PHE A 117 16.95 -3.51 5.40
N LEU A 118 16.97 -3.67 4.07
CA LEU A 118 17.39 -4.93 3.44
C LEU A 118 18.86 -5.26 3.71
N VAL A 119 19.74 -4.25 3.76
CA VAL A 119 21.14 -4.45 4.13
C VAL A 119 21.27 -4.86 5.60
N ALA A 120 20.48 -4.25 6.49
CA ALA A 120 20.54 -4.52 7.92
C ALA A 120 19.86 -5.85 8.32
N ALA A 121 18.82 -6.28 7.59
CA ALA A 121 18.00 -7.42 7.94
C ALA A 121 18.66 -8.79 7.63
N ASP A 122 19.78 -8.81 6.90
CA ASP A 122 20.47 -10.01 6.41
C ASP A 122 19.50 -11.10 5.90
N PRO A 123 18.98 -10.97 4.66
CA PRO A 123 17.99 -11.88 4.10
C PRO A 123 18.41 -13.35 4.08
N SER A 124 19.72 -13.63 4.12
CA SER A 124 20.31 -14.97 4.15
C SER A 124 20.15 -15.67 5.51
N ALA A 125 19.97 -14.93 6.60
CA ALA A 125 19.89 -15.47 7.96
C ALA A 125 18.46 -15.91 8.37
N GLY A 126 17.46 -15.73 7.49
CA GLY A 126 16.06 -16.04 7.77
C GLY A 126 15.79 -17.54 7.95
N THR A 127 14.97 -17.89 8.94
CA THR A 127 14.54 -19.28 9.18
C THR A 127 13.32 -19.63 8.32
N SER A 128 13.38 -20.76 7.61
CA SER A 128 12.34 -21.20 6.67
C SER A 128 11.01 -21.60 7.34
N ARG A 129 11.03 -21.87 8.65
CA ARG A 129 9.85 -22.20 9.47
C ARG A 129 9.98 -21.52 10.83
N PRO A 130 9.45 -20.30 11.00
CA PRO A 130 9.47 -19.61 12.28
C PRO A 130 8.69 -20.40 13.33
N THR A 131 9.21 -20.48 14.55
CA THR A 131 8.52 -21.12 15.68
C THR A 131 7.28 -20.33 16.07
N GLY A 132 6.32 -20.96 16.76
CA GLY A 132 5.16 -20.25 17.32
C GLY A 132 5.57 -19.08 18.22
N THR A 133 6.63 -19.25 19.01
CA THR A 133 7.18 -18.18 19.86
C THR A 133 7.74 -17.01 19.07
N ALA A 134 8.44 -17.27 17.95
CA ALA A 134 8.94 -16.20 17.07
C ALA A 134 7.79 -15.38 16.47
N TRP A 135 6.69 -16.02 16.09
CA TRP A 135 5.48 -15.33 15.63
C TRP A 135 4.83 -14.47 16.72
N PHE A 136 4.70 -15.00 17.94
CA PHE A 136 4.14 -14.22 19.05
C PHE A 136 5.00 -13.02 19.42
N VAL A 137 6.32 -13.19 19.49
CA VAL A 137 7.25 -12.09 19.82
C VAL A 137 7.24 -11.05 18.71
N SER A 138 7.42 -11.45 17.45
CA SER A 138 7.42 -10.50 16.32
C SER A 138 6.07 -9.79 16.18
N GLY A 139 4.95 -10.51 16.25
CA GLY A 139 3.61 -9.94 16.23
C GLY A 139 3.35 -9.00 17.39
N GLY A 140 3.82 -9.35 18.60
CA GLY A 140 3.75 -8.49 19.78
C GLY A 140 4.54 -7.19 19.63
N VAL A 141 5.78 -7.27 19.14
CA VAL A 141 6.62 -6.10 18.86
C VAL A 141 5.99 -5.19 17.81
N VAL A 142 5.52 -5.76 16.69
CA VAL A 142 4.83 -4.99 15.63
C VAL A 142 3.55 -4.36 16.17
N GLY A 143 2.75 -5.12 16.92
CA GLY A 143 1.50 -4.65 17.53
C GLY A 143 1.72 -3.48 18.50
N LEU A 144 2.73 -3.58 19.37
CA LEU A 144 3.09 -2.51 20.31
C LEU A 144 3.61 -1.27 19.58
N ALA A 145 4.46 -1.44 18.56
CA ALA A 145 4.97 -0.34 17.75
C ALA A 145 3.84 0.39 17.03
N VAL A 146 2.93 -0.35 16.41
CA VAL A 146 1.74 0.20 15.73
C VAL A 146 0.85 0.93 16.74
N ALA A 147 0.54 0.33 17.89
CA ALA A 147 -0.26 0.98 18.93
C ALA A 147 0.38 2.29 19.41
N GLY A 148 1.69 2.30 19.67
CA GLY A 148 2.44 3.50 20.05
C GLY A 148 2.37 4.61 19.00
N LEU A 149 2.55 4.26 17.72
CA LEU A 149 2.43 5.18 16.59
C LEU A 149 1.02 5.76 16.45
N LEU A 150 -0.02 4.94 16.62
CA LEU A 150 -1.41 5.40 16.56
C LEU A 150 -1.77 6.31 17.76
N VAL A 151 -1.26 6.01 18.95
CA VAL A 151 -1.40 6.90 20.13
C VAL A 151 -0.70 8.24 19.86
N LEU A 152 0.50 8.24 19.31
CA LEU A 152 1.24 9.45 18.96
C LEU A 152 0.52 10.27 17.88
N SER A 153 -0.01 9.61 16.85
CA SER A 153 -0.84 10.23 15.82
C SER A 153 -2.08 10.90 16.45
N HIS A 154 -2.77 10.19 17.34
CA HIS A 154 -3.96 10.70 18.02
C HIS A 154 -3.63 11.93 18.89
N ARG A 155 -2.53 11.90 19.64
CA ARG A 155 -2.07 13.03 20.47
C ARG A 155 -1.70 14.26 19.64
N THR A 156 -1.09 14.06 18.48
CA THR A 156 -0.69 15.14 17.57
C THR A 156 -1.87 15.71 16.78
N ARG A 157 -3.02 15.02 16.77
CA ARG A 157 -4.28 15.34 16.08
C ARG A 157 -4.17 15.45 14.56
N ARG A 158 -3.52 16.49 14.02
CA ARG A 158 -3.42 16.78 12.58
C ARG A 158 -2.04 17.36 12.23
N GLY A 159 -1.59 17.09 11.02
CA GLY A 159 -0.34 17.64 10.47
C GLY A 159 0.65 16.55 10.03
N PRO A 160 1.82 16.97 9.52
CA PRO A 160 2.78 16.07 8.89
C PRO A 160 3.23 14.91 9.78
N LEU A 161 3.44 15.17 11.08
CA LEU A 161 3.85 14.15 12.05
C LEU A 161 2.76 13.09 12.28
N SER A 162 1.49 13.50 12.38
CA SER A 162 0.38 12.55 12.53
C SER A 162 0.26 11.66 11.29
N GLY A 163 0.37 12.24 10.09
CA GLY A 163 0.40 11.48 8.83
C GLY A 163 1.59 10.52 8.75
N ALA A 164 2.78 10.96 9.16
CA ALA A 164 3.97 10.11 9.21
C ALA A 164 3.80 8.93 10.18
N CYS A 165 3.19 9.15 11.35
CA CYS A 165 2.94 8.07 12.31
C CYS A 165 1.98 7.01 11.76
N VAL A 166 0.89 7.43 11.09
CA VAL A 166 -0.06 6.50 10.44
C VAL A 166 0.62 5.78 9.27
N GLY A 167 1.46 6.47 8.49
CA GLY A 167 2.26 5.86 7.43
C GLY A 167 3.23 4.81 7.94
N LEU A 168 3.96 5.09 9.01
CA LEU A 168 4.87 4.13 9.66
C LEU A 168 4.11 2.92 10.22
N ALA A 169 2.96 3.13 10.86
CA ALA A 169 2.11 2.06 11.37
C ALA A 169 1.59 1.17 10.24
N THR A 170 1.18 1.77 9.12
CA THR A 170 0.76 1.07 7.90
C THR A 170 1.90 0.22 7.33
N GLY A 171 3.10 0.80 7.22
CA GLY A 171 4.29 0.10 6.74
C GLY A 171 4.69 -1.09 7.61
N ALA A 172 4.66 -0.93 8.94
CA ALA A 172 4.96 -2.02 9.87
C ALA A 172 3.96 -3.18 9.74
N LEU A 173 2.67 -2.88 9.63
CA LEU A 173 1.62 -3.90 9.40
C LEU A 173 1.79 -4.61 8.07
N TYR A 174 2.06 -3.89 6.98
CA TYR A 174 2.29 -4.52 5.68
C TYR A 174 3.59 -5.35 5.64
N GLY A 175 4.65 -4.92 6.33
CA GLY A 175 5.86 -5.72 6.48
C GLY A 175 5.58 -7.04 7.18
N PHE A 176 4.79 -7.02 8.26
CA PHE A 176 4.37 -8.25 8.94
C PHE A 176 3.43 -9.11 8.07
N SER A 177 2.49 -8.50 7.34
CA SER A 177 1.67 -9.19 6.34
C SER A 177 2.52 -9.87 5.27
N ALA A 178 3.61 -9.25 4.81
CA ALA A 178 4.49 -9.85 3.81
C ALA A 178 5.16 -11.15 4.31
N ALA A 179 5.58 -11.18 5.59
CA ALA A 179 6.12 -12.40 6.21
C ALA A 179 5.05 -13.51 6.32
N LEU A 180 3.81 -13.15 6.69
CA LEU A 180 2.69 -14.09 6.72
C LEU A 180 2.33 -14.61 5.32
N LEU A 181 2.33 -13.73 4.32
CA LEU A 181 2.08 -14.05 2.92
C LEU A 181 3.12 -15.04 2.39
N LYS A 182 4.40 -14.81 2.68
CA LYS A 182 5.49 -15.76 2.35
C LYS A 182 5.18 -17.15 2.90
N THR A 183 4.80 -17.22 4.17
CA THR A 183 4.46 -18.49 4.84
C THR A 183 3.24 -19.15 4.20
N CYS A 184 2.20 -18.38 3.88
CA CYS A 184 1.00 -18.88 3.22
C CYS A 184 1.29 -19.37 1.80
N ALA A 185 2.17 -18.69 1.05
CA ALA A 185 2.59 -19.10 -0.29
C ALA A 185 3.37 -20.42 -0.24
N ASP A 186 4.26 -20.58 0.74
CA ASP A 186 5.01 -21.82 0.94
C ASP A 186 4.06 -22.98 1.32
N LEU A 187 3.02 -22.73 2.13
CA LEU A 187 1.97 -23.70 2.42
C LEU A 187 1.10 -24.01 1.19
N LEU A 188 0.76 -23.01 0.37
CA LEU A 188 -0.05 -23.21 -0.83
C LEU A 188 0.66 -24.11 -1.86
N THR A 189 1.98 -23.99 -1.96
CA THR A 189 2.79 -24.79 -2.89
C THR A 189 3.05 -26.21 -2.40
N THR A 190 3.13 -26.42 -1.09
CA THR A 190 3.42 -27.74 -0.51
C THR A 190 2.14 -28.51 -0.15
N HIS A 191 1.19 -27.87 0.55
CA HIS A 191 -0.01 -28.48 1.11
C HIS A 191 -1.23 -27.54 0.94
N PRO A 192 -1.77 -27.38 -0.29
CA PRO A 192 -2.81 -26.39 -0.58
C PRO A 192 -4.11 -26.62 0.21
N LEU A 193 -4.50 -27.87 0.42
CA LEU A 193 -5.75 -28.22 1.14
C LEU A 193 -5.69 -27.93 2.63
N SER A 194 -4.49 -27.84 3.23
CA SER A 194 -4.35 -27.53 4.66
C SER A 194 -4.28 -26.03 4.94
N LEU A 195 -4.11 -25.18 3.92
CA LEU A 195 -4.00 -23.73 4.09
C LEU A 195 -5.14 -23.13 4.95
N PRO A 196 -6.42 -23.51 4.79
CA PRO A 196 -7.50 -22.99 5.63
C PRO A 196 -7.40 -23.39 7.11
N LEU A 197 -6.64 -24.45 7.44
CA LEU A 197 -6.45 -24.90 8.83
C LEU A 197 -5.38 -24.10 9.56
N HIS A 198 -4.59 -23.30 8.84
CA HIS A 198 -3.47 -22.54 9.39
C HIS A 198 -3.88 -21.13 9.79
N TRP A 199 -3.61 -20.77 11.05
CA TRP A 199 -3.94 -19.45 11.61
C TRP A 199 -3.27 -18.29 10.86
N GLN A 200 -2.12 -18.54 10.21
CA GLN A 200 -1.35 -17.57 9.43
C GLN A 200 -2.18 -16.95 8.30
N MET A 201 -3.08 -17.71 7.68
CA MET A 201 -3.97 -17.21 6.64
C MET A 201 -4.92 -16.15 7.19
N TYR A 202 -5.53 -16.41 8.35
CA TYR A 202 -6.45 -15.47 8.99
C TYR A 202 -5.73 -14.25 9.55
N ALA A 203 -4.52 -14.43 10.09
CA ALA A 203 -3.66 -13.33 10.52
C ALA A 203 -3.30 -12.43 9.34
N LEU A 204 -2.93 -13.01 8.18
CA LEU A 204 -2.62 -12.27 6.96
C LEU A 204 -3.80 -11.41 6.51
N LEU A 205 -5.01 -11.98 6.49
CA LEU A 205 -6.22 -11.27 6.13
C LEU A 205 -6.50 -10.12 7.10
N GLY A 206 -6.40 -10.37 8.41
CA GLY A 206 -6.62 -9.37 9.44
C GLY A 206 -5.62 -8.21 9.38
N THR A 207 -4.32 -8.50 9.34
CA THR A 207 -3.27 -7.48 9.33
C THR A 207 -3.29 -6.66 8.04
N SER A 208 -3.60 -7.30 6.91
CA SER A 208 -3.74 -6.62 5.62
C SER A 208 -4.98 -5.73 5.57
N ALA A 209 -6.11 -6.17 6.13
CA ALA A 209 -7.32 -5.35 6.23
C ALA A 209 -7.12 -4.12 7.13
N ILE A 210 -6.47 -4.30 8.29
CA ILE A 210 -6.14 -3.19 9.20
C ILE A 210 -5.13 -2.23 8.54
N GLY A 211 -4.07 -2.77 7.94
CA GLY A 211 -3.06 -2.00 7.21
C GLY A 211 -3.71 -1.18 6.10
N MET A 212 -4.61 -1.78 5.33
CA MET A 212 -5.38 -1.08 4.29
C MET A 212 -6.21 0.05 4.88
N GLN A 213 -6.93 -0.19 5.96
CA GLN A 213 -7.76 0.84 6.58
C GLN A 213 -6.93 2.03 7.12
N LEU A 214 -5.74 1.76 7.66
CA LEU A 214 -4.79 2.80 8.06
C LEU A 214 -4.22 3.55 6.86
N ASN A 215 -3.88 2.85 5.79
CA ASN A 215 -3.40 3.44 4.53
C ASN A 215 -4.42 4.44 3.98
N GLN A 216 -5.70 4.03 3.91
CA GLN A 216 -6.79 4.90 3.49
C GLN A 216 -6.95 6.12 4.42
N SER A 217 -6.74 5.94 5.73
CA SER A 217 -6.80 7.03 6.71
C SER A 217 -5.61 8.01 6.55
N ALA A 218 -4.42 7.51 6.19
CA ALA A 218 -3.21 8.31 6.02
C ALA A 218 -3.34 9.32 4.86
N PHE A 219 -3.89 8.89 3.73
CA PHE A 219 -4.06 9.76 2.55
C PHE A 219 -4.93 10.99 2.83
N GLN A 220 -5.93 10.88 3.69
CA GLN A 220 -6.80 12.00 4.04
C GLN A 220 -6.12 13.05 4.94
N HIS A 221 -5.05 12.69 5.65
CA HIS A 221 -4.26 13.64 6.44
C HIS A 221 -3.36 14.52 5.58
N SER A 222 -3.05 14.08 4.36
CA SER A 222 -2.15 14.75 3.40
C SER A 222 -2.89 15.56 2.33
N GLY A 223 -4.22 15.44 2.25
CA GLY A 223 -5.05 16.16 1.26
C GLY A 223 -5.12 17.67 1.51
N PRO A 224 -5.09 18.53 0.46
CA PRO A 224 -5.18 19.97 0.65
C PRO A 224 -6.48 20.35 1.36
N PRO A 225 -6.46 21.39 2.23
CA PRO A 225 -7.65 21.81 2.95
C PRO A 225 -8.78 22.11 1.96
N ARG A 226 -9.96 21.52 2.22
CA ARG A 226 -11.19 21.61 1.40
C ARG A 226 -11.58 23.04 0.95
N ARG A 227 -11.02 24.08 1.59
CA ARG A 227 -11.16 25.49 1.21
C ARG A 227 -10.61 25.80 -0.20
N CYS A 228 -9.50 25.21 -0.62
CA CYS A 228 -8.91 25.52 -1.93
C CYS A 228 -9.78 25.05 -3.11
N TRP A 229 -10.50 23.94 -2.96
CA TRP A 229 -11.37 23.41 -4.01
C TRP A 229 -12.69 24.17 -4.13
N ARG A 230 -13.28 24.59 -3.00
CA ARG A 230 -14.49 25.43 -3.00
C ARG A 230 -14.22 26.79 -3.62
N LEU A 231 -13.06 27.40 -3.35
CA LEU A 231 -12.61 28.62 -4.01
C LEU A 231 -12.37 28.42 -5.51
N ARG A 232 -11.80 27.28 -5.93
CA ARG A 232 -11.55 26.99 -7.35
C ARG A 232 -12.85 26.76 -8.14
N LEU A 233 -13.83 26.06 -7.56
CA LEU A 233 -15.16 25.90 -8.15
C LEU A 233 -15.95 27.21 -8.17
N LEU A 234 -15.86 28.01 -7.11
CA LEU A 234 -16.50 29.34 -7.08
C LEU A 234 -15.90 30.27 -8.15
N VAL A 235 -14.58 30.30 -8.30
CA VAL A 235 -13.90 31.08 -9.35
C VAL A 235 -14.28 30.59 -10.75
N LEU A 236 -14.34 29.28 -10.98
CA LEU A 236 -14.75 28.71 -12.27
C LEU A 236 -16.25 28.90 -12.58
N SER A 237 -17.11 28.97 -11.56
CA SER A 237 -18.54 29.29 -11.75
C SER A 237 -18.75 30.77 -12.04
N ARG A 238 -17.97 31.66 -11.40
CA ARG A 238 -18.06 33.11 -11.58
C ARG A 238 -17.47 33.59 -12.90
N SER A 239 -16.52 32.86 -13.47
CA SER A 239 -16.01 33.13 -14.82
C SER A 239 -17.00 32.70 -15.91
N ARG A 240 -17.82 31.66 -15.69
CA ARG A 240 -18.86 31.26 -16.65
C ARG A 240 -20.05 32.23 -16.70
N SER A 241 -20.38 32.89 -15.60
CA SER A 241 -21.45 33.89 -15.56
C SER A 241 -21.10 35.21 -16.28
N LEU A 242 -19.81 35.51 -16.47
CA LEU A 242 -19.37 36.74 -17.16
C LEU A 242 -19.36 36.61 -18.69
N CYS A 243 -19.33 35.39 -19.23
CA CYS A 243 -19.38 35.17 -20.69
C CYS A 243 -20.80 35.17 -21.28
N HIS A 244 -21.86 35.27 -20.46
CA HIS A 244 -23.26 35.25 -20.93
C HIS A 244 -23.94 36.63 -20.90
N VAL A 245 -23.22 37.71 -20.58
CA VAL A 245 -23.80 39.08 -20.49
C VAL A 245 -23.26 40.02 -21.58
N THR A 246 -22.39 39.54 -22.47
CA THR A 246 -21.93 40.30 -23.65
C THR A 246 -22.03 39.42 -24.89
N GLY A 247 -23.23 39.40 -25.48
CA GLY A 247 -23.55 38.71 -26.72
C GLY A 247 -24.94 39.11 -27.16
#